data_AF-D9SC26-F1
#
_entry.id   AF-D9SC26-F1
#
_cell.length_a   1.000
_cell.length_b   1.000
_cell.length_c   1.000
_cell.angle_alpha   90.00
_cell.angle_beta   90.00
_cell.angle_gamma   90.00
#
_symmetry.space_group_name_H-M   'P 1'
#
loop_
_entity.id
_entity.type
_entity.pdbx_description
1 polymer ?
#
loop_
_entity_poly.entity_id
_entity_poly.type
_entity_poly.pdbx_seq_one_letter_code
_entity_poly.pdbx_strand_id
1 'polypeptide(L)'
;MNEEQAVLDFFAKPENLPLGLSVAEQMDEIRTRMNTSFWDQLCLRLENRLAATPWQALTTEDRNAAGVLVGLQCKLRIEQTQSLFPMMEQQFLGGIWRVFFGLMWQSTPTVEQLALPAVAALKQQLLDAGFKQNEAFMAWQWTPHYPLRRDFLQRFSLQPEVLLDETEAILAPLLISYSSAIAAANASLQNLPRSMTISLDQLRRKRD
;
A
#
# COMPACT_ATOMS: atom_id res chain seq x y z
N MET A 1 -29.33 34.03 -4.75
CA MET A 1 -29.45 32.94 -5.73
C MET A 1 -28.38 31.93 -5.38
N ASN A 2 -28.72 30.65 -5.18
CA ASN A 2 -27.72 29.63 -4.88
C ASN A 2 -27.08 29.19 -6.21
N GLU A 3 -25.86 29.65 -6.46
CA GLU A 3 -25.13 29.38 -7.71
C GLU A 3 -24.94 27.88 -7.94
N GLU A 4 -24.74 27.09 -6.87
CA GLU A 4 -24.66 25.63 -6.97
C GLU A 4 -25.98 25.01 -7.47
N GLN A 5 -27.12 25.49 -6.94
CA GLN A 5 -28.43 25.01 -7.37
C GLN A 5 -28.73 25.38 -8.83
N ALA A 6 -28.33 26.58 -9.25
CA ALA A 6 -28.50 27.01 -10.64
C ALA A 6 -27.70 26.12 -11.63
N VAL A 7 -26.51 25.67 -11.24
CA VAL A 7 -25.71 24.72 -12.03
C VAL A 7 -26.36 23.34 -12.07
N LEU A 8 -26.87 22.84 -10.94
CA LEU A 8 -27.58 21.56 -10.90
C LEU A 8 -28.85 21.58 -11.75
N ASP A 9 -29.65 22.64 -11.65
CA ASP A 9 -30.87 22.83 -12.44
C ASP A 9 -30.58 22.95 -13.93
N PHE A 10 -29.41 23.53 -14.29
CA PHE A 10 -28.95 23.57 -15.67
C PHE A 10 -28.65 22.16 -16.21
N PHE A 11 -27.89 21.33 -15.48
CA PHE A 11 -27.56 19.97 -15.91
C PHE A 11 -28.72 18.97 -15.83
N ALA A 12 -29.76 19.27 -15.04
CA ALA A 12 -30.96 18.44 -14.95
C ALA A 12 -31.82 18.46 -16.23
N LYS A 13 -31.63 19.44 -17.12
CA LYS A 13 -32.39 19.56 -18.38
C LYS A 13 -31.91 18.54 -19.42
N PRO A 14 -32.81 17.78 -20.07
CA PRO A 14 -32.46 16.76 -21.07
C PRO A 14 -31.52 17.26 -22.17
N GLU A 15 -31.72 18.50 -22.65
CA GLU A 15 -30.90 19.13 -23.69
C GLU A 15 -29.44 19.38 -23.27
N ASN A 16 -29.18 19.47 -21.96
CA ASN A 16 -27.85 19.72 -21.41
C ASN A 16 -27.14 18.44 -20.96
N LEU A 17 -27.79 17.27 -21.05
CA LEU A 17 -27.20 16.00 -20.64
C LEU A 17 -25.88 15.67 -21.37
N PRO A 18 -25.72 15.91 -22.68
CA PRO A 18 -24.42 15.67 -23.33
C PRO A 18 -23.28 16.50 -22.71
N LEU A 19 -23.56 17.74 -22.34
CA LEU A 19 -22.58 18.59 -21.64
C LEU A 19 -22.35 18.10 -20.21
N GLY A 20 -23.40 17.67 -19.52
CA GLY A 20 -23.29 17.06 -18.18
C GLY A 20 -22.42 15.81 -18.16
N LEU A 21 -22.53 14.95 -19.19
CA LEU A 21 -21.67 13.78 -19.36
C LEU A 21 -20.21 14.18 -19.58
N SER A 22 -19.94 15.15 -20.45
CA SER A 22 -18.58 15.66 -20.67
C SER A 22 -17.96 16.26 -19.41
N VAL A 23 -18.74 16.99 -18.61
CA VAL A 23 -18.29 17.50 -17.32
C VAL A 23 -18.02 16.37 -16.33
N ALA A 24 -18.85 15.32 -16.32
CA ALA A 24 -18.62 14.15 -15.46
C ALA A 24 -17.29 13.45 -15.78
N GLU A 25 -16.97 13.27 -17.07
CA GLU A 25 -15.69 12.71 -17.52
C GLU A 25 -14.51 13.58 -17.04
N GLN A 26 -14.59 14.90 -17.23
CA GLN A 26 -13.54 15.80 -16.73
C GLN A 26 -13.39 15.77 -15.21
N MET A 27 -14.50 15.62 -14.47
CA MET A 27 -14.45 15.47 -13.01
C MET A 27 -13.74 14.18 -12.61
N ASP A 28 -13.96 13.08 -13.33
CA ASP A 28 -13.28 11.80 -13.06
C ASP A 28 -11.78 11.88 -13.38
N GLU A 29 -11.38 12.59 -14.43
CA GLU A 29 -9.97 12.88 -14.72
C GLU A 29 -9.31 13.70 -13.60
N ILE A 30 -10.01 14.72 -13.09
CA ILE A 30 -9.52 15.54 -11.97
C ILE A 30 -9.35 14.68 -10.72
N ARG A 31 -10.35 13.85 -10.38
CA ARG A 31 -10.25 12.93 -9.23
C ARG A 31 -9.05 12.00 -9.35
N THR A 32 -8.83 11.45 -10.54
CA THR A 32 -7.71 10.56 -10.83
C THR A 32 -6.38 11.29 -10.67
N ARG A 33 -6.25 12.50 -11.21
CA ARG A 33 -5.03 13.32 -11.08
C ARG A 33 -4.73 13.69 -9.63
N MET A 34 -5.76 14.07 -8.87
CA MET A 34 -5.61 14.38 -7.44
C MET A 34 -5.19 13.14 -6.66
N ASN A 35 -5.75 11.98 -6.96
CA ASN A 35 -5.37 10.70 -6.36
C ASN A 35 -3.91 10.34 -6.64
N THR A 36 -3.48 10.41 -7.90
CA THR A 36 -2.06 10.19 -8.27
C THR A 36 -1.16 11.18 -7.53
N SER A 37 -1.51 12.48 -7.52
CA SER A 37 -0.71 13.50 -6.83
C SER A 37 -0.60 13.26 -5.32
N PHE A 38 -1.67 12.76 -4.67
CA PHE A 38 -1.63 12.37 -3.27
C PHE A 38 -0.58 11.28 -3.00
N TRP A 39 -0.58 10.21 -3.81
CA TRP A 39 0.37 9.12 -3.65
C TRP A 39 1.81 9.54 -3.93
N ASP A 40 2.05 10.37 -4.96
CA ASP A 40 3.37 10.92 -5.25
C ASP A 40 3.92 11.77 -4.10
N GLN A 41 3.10 12.69 -3.57
CA GLN A 41 3.50 13.55 -2.47
C GLN A 41 3.78 12.76 -1.20
N LEU A 42 2.95 11.76 -0.89
CA LEU A 42 3.18 10.87 0.24
C LEU A 42 4.47 10.06 0.07
N CYS A 43 4.72 9.53 -1.13
CA CYS A 43 5.95 8.78 -1.43
C CYS A 43 7.19 9.65 -1.25
N LEU A 44 7.22 10.85 -1.84
CA LEU A 44 8.35 11.78 -1.70
C LEU A 44 8.63 12.13 -0.24
N ARG A 45 7.58 12.36 0.55
CA ARG A 45 7.73 12.62 1.99
C ARG A 45 8.33 11.42 2.73
N LEU A 46 7.84 10.21 2.47
CA LEU A 46 8.39 9.00 3.06
C LEU A 46 9.83 8.74 2.63
N GLU A 47 10.18 8.94 1.35
CA GLU A 47 11.55 8.81 0.86
C GLU A 47 12.53 9.71 1.63
N ASN A 48 12.14 10.98 1.85
CA ASN A 48 12.95 11.93 2.60
C ASN A 48 13.15 11.47 4.06
N ARG A 49 12.11 10.98 4.72
CA ARG A 49 12.22 10.47 6.11
C ARG A 49 13.01 9.17 6.21
N LEU A 50 12.89 8.32 5.19
CA LEU A 50 13.53 7.01 5.13
C LEU A 50 14.96 7.06 4.56
N ALA A 51 15.48 8.24 4.21
CA ALA A 51 16.79 8.39 3.56
C ALA A 51 17.95 7.75 4.33
N ALA A 52 17.92 7.80 5.67
CA ALA A 52 18.94 7.19 6.54
C ALA A 52 18.63 5.74 6.95
N THR A 53 17.59 5.14 6.38
CA THR A 53 17.11 3.79 6.72
C THR A 53 17.38 2.82 5.57
N PRO A 54 17.34 1.49 5.81
CA PRO A 54 17.49 0.51 4.73
C PRO A 54 16.27 0.47 3.79
N TRP A 55 15.26 1.31 4.01
CA TRP A 55 14.03 1.32 3.22
C TRP A 55 14.06 2.39 2.12
N GLN A 56 13.36 2.11 1.03
CA GLN A 56 12.97 3.06 0.00
C GLN A 56 11.47 2.97 -0.22
N ALA A 57 10.79 4.10 -0.34
CA ALA A 57 9.38 4.13 -0.71
C ALA A 57 9.26 4.12 -2.24
N LEU A 58 8.33 3.33 -2.76
CA LEU A 58 8.05 3.21 -4.19
C LEU A 58 6.54 3.26 -4.37
N THR A 59 6.08 4.04 -5.34
CA THR A 59 4.65 4.07 -5.70
C THR A 59 4.24 2.78 -6.42
N THR A 60 2.95 2.47 -6.37
CA THR A 60 2.34 1.34 -7.06
C THR A 60 1.29 1.82 -8.05
N GLU A 61 1.30 1.30 -9.27
CA GLU A 61 0.35 1.64 -10.32
C GLU A 61 -0.85 0.68 -10.38
N ASP A 62 -1.99 1.19 -10.85
CA ASP A 62 -3.14 0.37 -11.22
C ASP A 62 -2.77 -0.55 -12.39
N ARG A 63 -3.11 -1.83 -12.27
CA ARG A 63 -2.85 -2.83 -13.32
C ARG A 63 -3.67 -2.59 -14.58
N ASN A 64 -4.78 -1.86 -14.48
CA ASN A 64 -5.71 -1.61 -15.56
C ASN A 64 -5.61 -0.18 -16.12
N ALA A 65 -4.87 0.71 -15.46
CA ALA A 65 -4.76 2.12 -15.85
C ALA A 65 -3.34 2.64 -15.62
N ALA A 66 -2.54 2.65 -16.69
CA ALA A 66 -1.16 3.12 -16.66
C ALA A 66 -1.08 4.57 -16.18
N GLY A 67 -0.11 4.87 -15.31
CA GLY A 67 0.09 6.21 -14.74
C GLY A 67 -0.94 6.61 -13.66
N VAL A 68 -1.87 5.72 -13.29
CA VAL A 68 -2.74 5.91 -12.13
C VAL A 68 -2.13 5.23 -10.93
N LEU A 69 -1.75 6.01 -9.92
CA LEU A 69 -1.19 5.45 -8.69
C LEU A 69 -2.30 4.97 -7.76
N VAL A 70 -2.04 3.85 -7.09
CA VAL A 70 -2.97 3.21 -6.16
C VAL A 70 -2.37 2.98 -4.79
N GLY A 71 -1.14 3.41 -4.54
CA GLY A 71 -0.49 3.17 -3.27
C GLY A 71 1.02 3.32 -3.32
N LEU A 72 1.65 2.77 -2.28
CA LEU A 72 3.10 2.72 -2.12
C LEU A 72 3.55 1.52 -1.29
N GLN A 73 4.81 1.16 -1.46
CA GLN A 73 5.50 0.09 -0.76
C GLN A 73 6.86 0.58 -0.25
N CYS A 74 7.22 0.25 0.98
CA CYS A 74 8.51 0.57 1.58
C CYS A 74 9.44 -0.65 1.48
N LYS A 75 10.16 -0.79 0.36
CA LYS A 75 11.03 -1.93 0.08
C LYS A 75 12.42 -1.75 0.68
N LEU A 76 13.11 -2.85 0.97
CA LEU A 76 14.54 -2.80 1.30
C LEU A 76 15.33 -2.33 0.09
N ARG A 77 16.33 -1.46 0.31
CA ARG A 77 17.29 -1.02 -0.72
C ARG A 77 18.19 -2.14 -1.20
N ILE A 78 18.50 -3.08 -0.31
CA ILE A 78 19.24 -4.30 -0.64
C ILE A 78 18.22 -5.38 -0.94
N GLU A 79 18.25 -5.88 -2.18
CA GLU A 79 17.35 -6.93 -2.61
C GLU A 79 17.58 -8.22 -1.81
N GLN A 80 16.48 -8.82 -1.36
CA GLN A 80 16.46 -10.12 -0.68
C GLN A 80 15.45 -11.01 -1.40
N THR A 81 15.71 -12.32 -1.42
CA THR A 81 14.78 -13.28 -2.05
C THR A 81 13.44 -13.32 -1.35
N GLN A 82 13.45 -13.20 -0.02
CA GLN A 82 12.25 -13.13 0.79
C GLN A 82 12.41 -12.03 1.83
N SER A 83 11.41 -11.16 1.93
CA SER A 83 11.35 -10.11 2.92
C SER A 83 9.90 -9.75 3.25
N LEU A 84 9.74 -9.03 4.33
CA LEU A 84 8.55 -8.32 4.76
C LEU A 84 8.76 -6.83 4.53
N PHE A 85 7.76 -6.15 3.97
CA PHE A 85 7.83 -4.72 3.71
C PHE A 85 6.51 -4.02 4.05
N PRO A 86 6.56 -2.84 4.68
CA PRO A 86 5.38 -2.00 4.87
C PRO A 86 4.81 -1.57 3.53
N MET A 87 3.48 -1.46 3.47
CA MET A 87 2.74 -1.12 2.26
C MET A 87 1.43 -0.43 2.62
N MET A 88 0.98 0.46 1.75
CA MET A 88 -0.33 1.10 1.81
C MET A 88 -0.90 1.22 0.40
N GLU A 89 -2.09 0.70 0.18
CA GLU A 89 -2.74 0.68 -1.13
C GLU A 89 -4.24 0.95 -1.01
N GLN A 90 -4.84 1.45 -2.08
CA GLN A 90 -6.29 1.53 -2.24
C GLN A 90 -6.84 0.26 -2.90
N GLN A 91 -8.01 -0.17 -2.45
CA GLN A 91 -8.74 -1.30 -3.02
C GLN A 91 -10.18 -0.90 -3.28
N PHE A 92 -10.71 -1.30 -4.44
CA PHE A 92 -12.12 -1.19 -4.75
C PHE A 92 -12.87 -2.38 -4.15
N LEU A 93 -13.74 -2.11 -3.17
CA LEU A 93 -14.53 -3.14 -2.50
C LEU A 93 -15.94 -2.63 -2.25
N GLY A 94 -16.94 -3.38 -2.71
CA GLY A 94 -18.35 -3.05 -2.49
C GLY A 94 -18.79 -1.72 -3.11
N GLY A 95 -18.23 -1.36 -4.27
CA GLY A 95 -18.56 -0.12 -4.98
C GLY A 95 -17.80 1.12 -4.49
N ILE A 96 -16.86 0.97 -3.56
CA ILE A 96 -16.17 2.10 -2.92
C ILE A 96 -14.66 1.80 -2.84
N TRP A 97 -13.85 2.80 -3.14
CA TRP A 97 -12.40 2.76 -2.91
C TRP A 97 -12.07 3.04 -1.44
N ARG A 98 -11.27 2.17 -0.83
CA ARG A 98 -10.78 2.28 0.55
C ARG A 98 -9.29 2.04 0.61
N VAL A 99 -8.60 2.75 1.51
CA VAL A 99 -7.17 2.54 1.74
C VAL A 99 -6.96 1.55 2.88
N PHE A 100 -6.06 0.61 2.67
CA PHE A 100 -5.55 -0.29 3.71
C PHE A 100 -4.03 -0.18 3.76
N PHE A 101 -3.46 -0.62 4.87
CA PHE A 101 -2.01 -0.68 5.05
C PHE A 101 -1.62 -1.93 5.81
N GLY A 102 -0.37 -2.35 5.70
CA GLY A 102 0.10 -3.56 6.35
C GLY A 102 1.55 -3.90 6.07
N LEU A 103 1.95 -5.03 6.62
CA LEU A 103 3.23 -5.68 6.40
C LEU A 103 3.02 -6.86 5.45
N MET A 104 3.48 -6.70 4.21
CA MET A 104 3.26 -7.63 3.11
C MET A 104 4.48 -8.54 2.90
N TRP A 105 4.22 -9.78 2.49
CA TRP A 105 5.26 -10.71 2.05
C TRP A 105 5.72 -10.41 0.62
N GLN A 106 7.03 -10.47 0.37
CA GLN A 106 7.58 -10.30 -0.99
C GLN A 106 7.13 -11.41 -1.94
N SER A 107 7.06 -12.63 -1.43
CA SER A 107 6.46 -13.78 -2.11
C SER A 107 5.79 -14.68 -1.06
N THR A 108 4.93 -15.60 -1.50
CA THR A 108 4.24 -16.54 -0.60
C THR A 108 5.25 -17.26 0.30
N PRO A 109 5.16 -17.10 1.64
CA PRO A 109 6.15 -17.67 2.55
C PRO A 109 6.03 -19.19 2.64
N THR A 110 7.14 -19.88 2.85
CA THR A 110 7.15 -21.32 3.15
C THR A 110 6.81 -21.60 4.62
N VAL A 111 6.49 -22.85 4.96
CA VAL A 111 6.21 -23.27 6.35
C VAL A 111 7.42 -23.02 7.25
N GLU A 112 8.63 -23.26 6.75
CA GLU A 112 9.88 -23.03 7.49
C GLU A 112 10.11 -21.54 7.77
N GLN A 113 9.78 -20.67 6.80
CA GLN A 113 9.86 -19.22 6.96
C GLN A 113 8.86 -18.70 8.00
N LEU A 114 7.64 -19.25 7.99
CA LEU A 114 6.61 -18.93 8.99
C LEU A 114 6.97 -19.40 10.40
N ALA A 115 7.75 -20.48 10.51
CA ALA A 115 8.17 -21.07 11.79
C ALA A 115 9.37 -20.35 12.43
N LEU A 116 10.01 -19.40 11.75
CA LEU A 116 11.14 -18.66 12.32
C LEU A 116 10.70 -17.90 13.59
N PRO A 117 11.46 -18.00 14.71
CA PRO A 117 11.06 -17.36 15.97
C PRO A 117 10.81 -15.85 15.85
N ALA A 118 11.66 -15.13 15.11
CA ALA A 118 11.50 -13.68 14.90
C ALA A 118 10.23 -13.34 14.09
N VAL A 119 9.89 -14.16 13.10
CA VAL A 119 8.68 -14.02 12.27
C VAL A 119 7.43 -14.30 13.10
N ALA A 120 7.42 -15.39 13.86
CA ALA A 120 6.30 -15.76 14.72
C ALA A 120 6.07 -14.73 15.84
N ALA A 121 7.14 -14.21 16.45
CA ALA A 121 7.05 -13.17 17.48
C ALA A 121 6.50 -11.85 16.91
N LEU A 122 7.02 -11.38 15.78
CA LEU A 122 6.51 -10.18 15.11
C LEU A 122 5.03 -10.32 14.73
N LYS A 123 4.67 -11.48 14.18
CA LYS A 123 3.29 -11.80 13.85
C LYS A 123 2.38 -11.69 15.07
N GLN A 124 2.76 -12.31 16.20
CA GLN A 124 1.95 -12.26 17.41
C GLN A 124 1.81 -10.82 17.93
N GLN A 125 2.89 -10.03 17.95
CA GLN A 125 2.83 -8.62 18.36
C GLN A 125 1.84 -7.80 17.51
N LEU A 126 1.84 -8.01 16.20
CA LEU A 126 0.93 -7.29 15.30
C LEU A 126 -0.53 -7.75 15.48
N LEU A 127 -0.77 -9.04 15.72
CA LEU A 127 -2.11 -9.55 16.03
C LEU A 127 -2.63 -8.98 17.36
N ASP A 128 -1.78 -8.91 18.39
CA ASP A 128 -2.12 -8.32 19.69
C ASP A 128 -2.43 -6.82 19.57
N ALA A 129 -1.83 -6.14 18.59
CA ALA A 129 -2.15 -4.76 18.21
C ALA A 129 -3.40 -4.62 17.32
N GLY A 130 -4.12 -5.70 17.06
CA GLY A 130 -5.40 -5.71 16.32
C GLY A 130 -5.26 -5.75 14.81
N PHE A 131 -4.08 -6.08 14.26
CA PHE A 131 -3.94 -6.32 12.83
C PHE A 131 -4.61 -7.63 12.41
N LYS A 132 -5.08 -7.69 11.16
CA LYS A 132 -5.61 -8.90 10.52
C LYS A 132 -4.52 -9.56 9.69
N GLN A 133 -4.65 -10.85 9.38
CA GLN A 133 -3.70 -11.59 8.54
C GLN A 133 -4.40 -12.26 7.36
N ASN A 134 -3.65 -12.56 6.30
CA ASN A 134 -4.05 -13.47 5.23
C ASN A 134 -2.78 -14.05 4.56
N GLU A 135 -2.91 -14.69 3.39
CA GLU A 135 -1.78 -15.31 2.70
C GLU A 135 -0.73 -14.30 2.20
N ALA A 136 -1.18 -13.12 1.73
CA ALA A 136 -0.29 -12.08 1.20
C ALA A 136 0.28 -11.16 2.30
N PHE A 137 -0.43 -11.02 3.41
CA PHE A 137 -0.09 -10.10 4.50
C PHE A 137 0.17 -10.84 5.80
N MET A 138 1.35 -10.62 6.37
CA MET A 138 1.59 -10.98 7.77
C MET A 138 0.60 -10.26 8.68
N ALA A 139 0.36 -8.98 8.41
CA ALA A 139 -0.51 -8.11 9.19
C ALA A 139 -1.04 -6.97 8.30
N TRP A 140 -2.32 -6.62 8.42
CA TRP A 140 -2.93 -5.49 7.71
C TRP A 140 -4.15 -4.91 8.44
N GLN A 141 -4.50 -3.66 8.15
CA GLN A 141 -5.67 -2.95 8.67
C GLN A 141 -6.28 -2.00 7.63
N TRP A 142 -7.57 -1.72 7.78
CA TRP A 142 -8.24 -0.64 7.03
C TRP A 142 -7.93 0.71 7.67
N THR A 143 -7.70 1.72 6.83
CA THR A 143 -7.65 3.12 7.26
C THR A 143 -9.06 3.73 7.27
N PRO A 144 -9.25 4.91 7.87
CA PRO A 144 -10.49 5.67 7.72
C PRO A 144 -10.61 6.37 6.35
N HIS A 145 -9.64 6.23 5.44
CA HIS A 145 -9.55 7.03 4.21
C HIS A 145 -10.26 6.40 3.01
N TYR A 146 -10.87 7.28 2.21
CA TYR A 146 -11.62 6.98 1.00
C TYR A 146 -11.14 7.90 -0.13
N PRO A 147 -10.11 7.51 -0.89
CA PRO A 147 -9.26 8.45 -1.62
C PRO A 147 -9.96 9.17 -2.79
N LEU A 148 -11.05 8.59 -3.33
CA LEU A 148 -11.84 9.20 -4.40
C LEU A 148 -13.12 9.89 -3.91
N ARG A 149 -13.36 9.92 -2.59
CA ARG A 149 -14.54 10.58 -2.01
C ARG A 149 -14.32 12.09 -1.95
N ARG A 150 -15.40 12.86 -2.18
CA ARG A 150 -15.37 14.32 -2.21
C ARG A 150 -14.69 14.94 -0.97
N ASP A 151 -15.01 14.45 0.21
CA ASP A 151 -14.46 14.94 1.48
C ASP A 151 -12.94 14.72 1.58
N PHE A 152 -12.44 13.57 1.16
CA PHE A 152 -11.00 13.30 1.11
C PHE A 152 -10.30 14.24 0.12
N LEU A 153 -10.82 14.35 -1.10
CA LEU A 153 -10.22 15.19 -2.15
C LEU A 153 -10.28 16.68 -1.81
N GLN A 154 -11.38 17.15 -1.23
CA GLN A 154 -11.47 18.53 -0.73
C GLN A 154 -10.47 18.79 0.40
N ARG A 155 -10.32 17.86 1.35
CA ARG A 155 -9.30 17.97 2.40
C ARG A 155 -7.90 18.02 1.82
N PHE A 156 -7.59 17.15 0.84
CA PHE A 156 -6.30 17.18 0.17
C PHE A 156 -6.04 18.51 -0.56
N SER A 157 -7.05 19.07 -1.23
CA SER A 157 -6.92 20.35 -1.93
C SER A 157 -6.75 21.55 -0.99
N LEU A 158 -7.37 21.52 0.19
CA LEU A 158 -7.39 22.66 1.11
C LEU A 158 -6.29 22.58 2.18
N GLN A 159 -5.94 21.37 2.60
CA GLN A 159 -5.01 21.09 3.71
C GLN A 159 -4.14 19.86 3.38
N PRO A 160 -3.34 19.89 2.29
CA PRO A 160 -2.58 18.73 1.83
C PRO A 160 -1.63 18.21 2.91
N GLU A 161 -0.87 19.08 3.55
CA GLU A 161 0.13 18.68 4.56
C GLU A 161 -0.49 17.98 5.77
N VAL A 162 -1.67 18.43 6.22
CA VAL A 162 -2.38 17.81 7.36
C VAL A 162 -2.81 16.39 7.01
N LEU A 163 -3.38 16.20 5.81
CA LEU A 163 -3.80 14.87 5.36
C LEU A 163 -2.59 13.94 5.15
N LEU A 164 -1.47 14.47 4.64
CA LEU A 164 -0.23 13.73 4.48
C LEU A 164 0.37 13.34 5.84
N ASP A 165 0.39 14.23 6.83
CA ASP A 165 0.83 13.95 8.20
C ASP A 165 -0.03 12.86 8.86
N GLU A 166 -1.37 12.94 8.73
CA GLU A 166 -2.29 11.92 9.23
C GLU A 166 -2.05 10.56 8.59
N THR A 167 -1.91 10.53 7.26
CA THR A 167 -1.69 9.28 6.52
C THR A 167 -0.34 8.66 6.87
N GLU A 168 0.70 9.50 7.01
CA GLU A 168 2.02 9.06 7.42
C GLU A 168 2.00 8.50 8.85
N ALA A 169 1.26 9.14 9.77
CA ALA A 169 1.08 8.64 11.14
C ALA A 169 0.43 7.25 11.20
N ILE A 170 -0.38 6.88 10.20
CA ILE A 170 -0.95 5.52 10.09
C ILE A 170 0.14 4.49 9.77
N LEU A 171 1.12 4.83 8.92
CA LEU A 171 2.25 3.93 8.59
C LEU A 171 3.34 3.91 9.66
N ALA A 172 3.45 4.97 10.45
CA ALA A 172 4.49 5.15 11.45
C ALA A 172 4.67 3.96 12.43
N PRO A 173 3.62 3.25 12.90
CA PRO A 173 3.81 2.05 13.71
C PRO A 173 4.68 0.99 13.04
N LEU A 174 4.47 0.72 11.75
CA LEU A 174 5.27 -0.27 11.00
C LEU A 174 6.67 0.26 10.70
N LEU A 175 6.82 1.56 10.43
CA LEU A 175 8.10 2.15 10.04
C LEU A 175 9.01 2.49 11.23
N ILE A 176 8.44 2.71 12.42
CA ILE A 176 9.15 3.20 13.61
C ILE A 176 9.01 2.21 14.76
N SER A 177 7.77 1.97 15.24
CA SER A 177 7.54 1.18 16.46
C SER A 177 7.93 -0.30 16.29
N TYR A 178 7.56 -0.91 15.16
CA TYR A 178 7.90 -2.31 14.84
C TYR A 178 9.17 -2.45 14.00
N SER A 179 9.89 -1.34 13.73
CA SER A 179 11.03 -1.31 12.81
C SER A 179 12.11 -2.33 13.16
N SER A 180 12.46 -2.45 14.44
CA SER A 180 13.48 -3.38 14.94
C SER A 180 13.04 -4.84 14.81
N ALA A 181 11.77 -5.13 15.11
CA ALA A 181 11.20 -6.47 15.00
C ALA A 181 11.08 -6.90 13.53
N ILE A 182 10.70 -5.98 12.63
CA ILE A 182 10.69 -6.21 11.19
C ILE A 182 12.11 -6.45 10.67
N ALA A 183 13.10 -5.65 11.11
CA ALA A 183 14.49 -5.84 10.73
C ALA A 183 15.02 -7.21 11.18
N ALA A 184 14.71 -7.64 12.41
CA ALA A 184 15.10 -8.96 12.92
C ALA A 184 14.43 -10.12 12.15
N ALA A 185 13.16 -9.98 11.78
CA ALA A 185 12.46 -10.95 10.95
C ALA A 185 13.09 -11.04 9.55
N ASN A 186 13.36 -9.91 8.90
CA ASN A 186 14.02 -9.86 7.59
C ASN A 186 15.45 -10.42 7.63
N ALA A 187 16.22 -10.15 8.68
CA ALA A 187 17.53 -10.75 8.86
C ALA A 187 17.45 -12.29 9.00
N SER A 188 16.43 -12.80 9.70
CA SER A 188 16.20 -14.24 9.83
C SER A 188 15.81 -14.89 8.50
N LEU A 189 14.98 -14.20 7.71
CA LEU A 189 14.57 -14.64 6.37
C LEU A 189 15.74 -14.68 5.38
N GLN A 190 16.66 -13.72 5.48
CA GLN A 190 17.88 -13.68 4.66
C GLN A 190 18.84 -14.85 4.96
N ASN A 191 18.93 -15.26 6.23
CA ASN A 191 19.89 -16.25 6.70
C ASN A 191 19.38 -17.70 6.64
N LEU A 192 18.17 -17.93 6.15
CA LEU A 192 17.67 -19.29 5.95
C LEU A 192 18.59 -20.02 4.96
N PRO A 193 19.11 -21.21 5.31
CA PRO A 193 19.87 -22.01 4.37
C PRO A 193 19.02 -22.17 3.12
N ARG A 194 19.55 -21.79 1.95
CA ARG A 194 18.94 -22.16 0.68
C ARG A 194 18.80 -23.66 0.74
N SER A 195 17.57 -24.16 0.87
CA SER A 195 17.31 -25.58 0.94
C SER A 195 18.06 -26.19 -0.24
N MET A 196 19.06 -27.03 0.04
CA MET A 196 19.73 -27.77 -1.01
C MET A 196 18.67 -28.73 -1.53
N THR A 197 17.95 -28.31 -2.56
CA THR A 197 17.31 -29.22 -3.49
C THR A 197 18.45 -30.01 -4.12
N ILE A 198 18.87 -31.07 -3.42
CA ILE A 198 19.68 -32.13 -4.01
C ILE A 198 18.77 -32.70 -5.10
N SER A 199 19.01 -32.29 -6.33
CA SER A 199 18.33 -32.86 -7.50
C SER A 199 18.44 -34.38 -7.41
N LEU A 200 17.34 -35.09 -7.68
CA LEU A 200 17.31 -36.56 -7.74
C LEU A 200 18.41 -37.13 -8.66
N ASP A 201 18.89 -36.34 -9.62
CA ASP A 201 20.03 -36.70 -10.48
C ASP A 201 21.37 -36.78 -9.73
N GLN A 202 21.58 -35.97 -8.68
CA GLN A 202 22.78 -36.01 -7.86
C GLN A 202 22.80 -37.21 -6.89
N LEU A 203 21.63 -37.69 -6.47
CA LEU A 203 21.51 -38.92 -5.67
C LEU A 203 21.71 -40.18 -6.52
N ARG A 204 21.36 -40.16 -7.81
CA ARG A 204 21.61 -41.28 -8.73
C ARG A 204 23.10 -41.45 -9.08
N ARG A 205 23.85 -40.35 -9.22
CA ARG A 205 25.30 -40.40 -9.53
C ARG A 205 26.22 -40.83 -8.38
N LYS A 206 25.71 -40.91 -7.14
CA LYS A 206 26.46 -41.40 -5.97
C LYS A 206 26.28 -42.89 -5.68
N ARG A 207 25.53 -43.61 -6.53
CA ARG A 207 25.25 -45.05 -6.40
C ARG A 207 25.99 -45.93 -7.41
N ASP A 208 26.84 -45.34 -8.24
CA ASP A 208 27.83 -46.04 -9.08
C ASP A 208 29.23 -45.84 -8.48
#